data_AF-A0A925ENZ0-F1
#
_entry.id   AF-A0A925ENZ0-F1
#
_cell.length_a   1.000
_cell.length_b   1.000
_cell.length_c   1.000
_cell.angle_alpha   90.00
_cell.angle_beta   90.00
_cell.angle_gamma   90.00
#
_symmetry.space_group_name_H-M   'P 1'
#
loop_
_entity.id
_entity.type
_entity.pdbx_description
1 polymer ?
#
loop_
_entity_poly.entity_id
_entity_poly.type
_entity_poly.pdbx_seq_one_letter_code
_entity_poly.pdbx_strand_id
1 'polypeptide(L)'
;MLRKLLLTSALLLGVASAGFATENPQQQQMAMWRQVSFPLDNFTRFSSRFGWRGSPTGGRGHEFHSGLDMPAPTGSYLRAWADGQVVDVSYDSRCGNHVIIVSGEWRSAYCHLSAMAVKVGDFVQAGQVVAAVGSTGRSTGPHLHWTLRYQGQLVDPELVIRAMQAAWKGGSAPEVAPAEDVPETAQQSTVLGDP
;
A
#
# COMPACT_ATOMS: atom_id res chain seq x y z
N MET A 1 -64.12 47.15 29.11
CA MET A 1 -62.79 47.38 28.52
C MET A 1 -62.20 46.03 28.11
N LEU A 2 -61.57 45.98 26.95
CA LEU A 2 -61.35 44.82 26.08
C LEU A 2 -60.36 43.78 26.64
N ARG A 3 -60.68 42.49 26.42
CA ARG A 3 -59.83 41.32 26.63
C ARG A 3 -58.54 41.40 25.78
N LYS A 4 -57.38 41.06 26.35
CA LYS A 4 -56.19 40.66 25.57
C LYS A 4 -55.69 39.32 26.07
N LEU A 5 -55.99 38.29 25.28
CA LEU A 5 -55.47 36.94 25.36
C LEU A 5 -54.13 36.93 24.62
N LEU A 6 -53.01 36.68 25.31
CA LEU A 6 -51.70 36.48 24.69
C LEU A 6 -51.52 34.98 24.42
N LEU A 7 -51.67 34.58 23.15
CA LEU A 7 -51.22 33.29 22.65
C LEU A 7 -49.70 33.38 22.44
N THR A 8 -48.92 32.72 23.29
CA THR A 8 -47.50 32.48 23.01
C THR A 8 -47.38 31.17 22.24
N SER A 9 -47.15 31.27 20.93
CA SER A 9 -46.78 30.12 20.09
C SER A 9 -45.41 29.59 20.53
N ALA A 10 -45.38 28.34 21.00
CA ALA A 10 -44.14 27.60 21.16
C ALA A 10 -43.69 27.10 19.78
N LEU A 11 -42.63 27.70 19.24
CA LEU A 11 -41.97 27.24 18.02
C LEU A 11 -41.05 26.08 18.40
N LEU A 12 -41.48 24.83 18.19
CA LEU A 12 -40.58 23.68 18.23
C LEU A 12 -39.70 23.70 16.98
N LEU A 13 -38.43 24.11 17.13
CA LEU A 13 -37.41 23.78 16.14
C LEU A 13 -37.09 22.28 16.24
N GLY A 14 -37.62 21.51 15.29
CA GLY A 14 -37.16 20.16 15.05
C GLY A 14 -35.72 20.22 14.56
N VAL A 15 -34.78 19.71 15.36
CA VAL A 15 -33.40 19.48 14.91
C VAL A 15 -33.45 18.25 14.01
N ALA A 16 -33.40 18.46 12.69
CA ALA A 16 -33.18 17.36 11.77
C ALA A 16 -31.76 16.83 12.03
N SER A 17 -31.66 15.66 12.66
CA SER A 17 -30.42 14.89 12.67
C SER A 17 -30.12 14.52 11.22
N ALA A 18 -29.19 15.22 10.59
CA ALA A 18 -28.61 14.78 9.33
C ALA A 18 -28.00 13.39 9.59
N GLY A 19 -28.68 12.35 9.12
CA GLY A 19 -28.11 11.02 9.09
C GLY A 19 -26.86 11.10 8.21
N PHE A 20 -25.68 10.85 8.79
CA PHE A 20 -24.50 10.53 8.00
C PHE A 20 -24.85 9.26 7.24
N ALA A 21 -25.21 9.40 5.96
CA ALA A 21 -25.31 8.26 5.07
C ALA A 21 -23.93 7.60 5.10
N THR A 22 -23.87 6.37 5.60
CA THR A 22 -22.65 5.57 5.51
C THR A 22 -22.31 5.47 4.03
N GLU A 23 -21.21 6.10 3.61
CA GLU A 23 -20.78 6.04 2.22
C GLU A 23 -20.67 4.57 1.80
N ASN A 24 -21.08 4.25 0.58
CA ASN A 24 -20.98 2.91 0.02
C ASN A 24 -19.51 2.42 0.18
N PRO A 25 -19.24 1.23 0.76
CA PRO A 25 -17.88 0.72 0.93
C PRO A 25 -17.05 0.73 -0.35
N GLN A 26 -17.68 0.49 -1.51
CA GLN A 26 -17.01 0.60 -2.81
C GLN A 26 -16.60 2.05 -3.14
N GLN A 27 -17.41 3.04 -2.77
CA GLN A 27 -17.06 4.46 -2.96
C GLN A 27 -15.96 4.92 -2.00
N GLN A 28 -15.95 4.43 -0.75
CA GLN A 28 -14.87 4.67 0.20
C GLN A 28 -13.54 4.09 -0.30
N GLN A 29 -13.57 2.87 -0.82
CA GLN A 29 -12.41 2.23 -1.43
C GLN A 29 -11.98 2.96 -2.71
N MET A 30 -12.90 3.47 -3.54
CA MET A 30 -12.54 4.32 -4.68
C MET A 30 -11.91 5.65 -4.27
N ALA A 31 -12.31 6.24 -3.15
CA ALA A 31 -11.74 7.49 -2.65
C ALA A 31 -10.28 7.32 -2.20
N MET A 32 -9.94 6.19 -1.57
CA MET A 32 -8.56 5.90 -1.15
C MET A 32 -7.60 5.80 -2.36
N TRP A 33 -8.03 5.16 -3.46
CA TRP A 33 -7.17 4.92 -4.62
C TRP A 33 -6.77 6.21 -5.35
N ARG A 34 -7.49 7.31 -5.11
CA ARG A 34 -7.14 8.64 -5.63
C ARG A 34 -6.08 9.36 -4.82
N GLN A 35 -5.86 8.95 -3.57
CA GLN A 35 -4.96 9.61 -2.62
C GLN A 35 -3.60 8.90 -2.49
N VAL A 36 -3.45 7.71 -3.08
CA VAL A 36 -2.20 6.96 -3.09
C VAL A 36 -1.30 7.34 -4.27
N SER A 37 -0.02 7.00 -4.18
CA SER A 37 1.02 7.32 -5.16
C SER A 37 1.73 6.06 -5.65
N PHE A 38 2.22 6.08 -6.90
CA PHE A 38 3.03 4.99 -7.42
C PHE A 38 4.39 4.94 -6.68
N PRO A 39 4.86 3.75 -6.24
CA PRO A 39 5.95 3.67 -5.26
C PRO A 39 7.36 3.88 -5.82
N LEU A 40 7.55 3.99 -7.14
CA LEU A 40 8.86 3.96 -7.77
C LEU A 40 8.96 4.87 -9.00
N ASP A 41 9.99 5.72 -9.02
CA ASP A 41 10.36 6.51 -10.19
C ASP A 41 11.25 5.69 -11.16
N ASN A 42 11.21 6.01 -12.46
CA ASN A 42 12.15 5.52 -13.50
C ASN A 42 12.27 3.98 -13.66
N PHE A 43 11.20 3.23 -13.36
CA PHE A 43 11.18 1.78 -13.62
C PHE A 43 10.98 1.45 -15.10
N THR A 44 11.42 0.25 -15.50
CA THR A 44 11.35 -0.18 -16.91
C THR A 44 10.16 -1.10 -17.21
N ARG A 45 9.88 -2.07 -16.32
CA ARG A 45 8.83 -3.07 -16.47
C ARG A 45 8.55 -3.74 -15.13
N PHE A 46 7.52 -4.59 -15.08
CA PHE A 46 7.36 -5.59 -14.02
C PHE A 46 8.21 -6.81 -14.40
N SER A 47 9.33 -7.02 -13.72
CA SER A 47 10.28 -8.08 -14.10
C SER A 47 9.93 -9.43 -13.50
N SER A 48 9.30 -9.43 -12.32
CA SER A 48 8.84 -10.64 -11.66
C SER A 48 7.56 -10.32 -10.89
N ARG A 49 6.52 -11.12 -11.13
CA ARG A 49 5.17 -10.89 -10.62
C ARG A 49 4.92 -11.70 -9.36
N PHE A 50 3.97 -11.27 -8.55
CA PHE A 50 3.52 -11.99 -7.37
C PHE A 50 3.06 -13.41 -7.74
N GLY A 51 3.31 -14.38 -6.85
CA GLY A 51 2.87 -15.76 -7.01
C GLY A 51 3.99 -16.76 -7.35
N TRP A 52 3.60 -17.99 -7.71
CA TRP A 52 4.53 -19.07 -7.99
C TRP A 52 5.35 -18.82 -9.25
N ARG A 53 6.68 -18.95 -9.14
CA ARG A 53 7.63 -18.83 -10.25
C ARG A 53 8.71 -19.90 -10.17
N GLY A 54 9.42 -20.12 -11.28
CA GLY A 54 10.66 -20.87 -11.26
C GLY A 54 11.76 -20.09 -10.53
N SER A 55 12.77 -20.80 -10.01
CA SER A 55 13.91 -20.19 -9.31
C SER A 55 14.57 -19.09 -10.15
N PRO A 56 14.75 -17.86 -9.63
CA PRO A 56 15.32 -16.74 -10.37
C PRO A 56 16.80 -16.95 -10.74
N THR A 57 17.47 -17.87 -10.06
CA THR A 57 18.86 -18.29 -10.30
C THR A 57 18.99 -19.52 -11.21
N GLY A 58 17.89 -20.01 -11.80
CA GLY A 58 17.92 -21.11 -12.78
C GLY A 58 18.01 -22.52 -12.17
N GLY A 59 17.79 -22.67 -10.86
CA GLY A 59 17.69 -23.97 -10.19
C GLY A 59 16.41 -24.75 -10.53
N ARG A 60 16.42 -26.07 -10.30
CA ARG A 60 15.23 -26.94 -10.38
C ARG A 60 14.36 -26.75 -9.14
N GLY A 61 13.67 -25.61 -9.05
CA GLY A 61 12.79 -25.29 -7.93
C GLY A 61 11.72 -24.28 -8.31
N HIS A 62 10.59 -24.37 -7.61
CA HIS A 62 9.57 -23.34 -7.60
C HIS A 62 9.63 -22.59 -6.27
N GLU A 63 9.51 -21.27 -6.32
CA GLU A 63 9.40 -20.43 -5.14
C GLU A 63 8.17 -19.52 -5.29
N PHE A 64 7.60 -19.15 -4.15
CA PHE A 64 6.50 -18.19 -4.12
C PHE A 64 7.07 -16.78 -3.99
N HIS A 65 6.77 -15.93 -4.96
CA HIS A 65 7.13 -14.52 -4.95
C HIS A 65 6.09 -13.70 -4.19
N SER A 66 6.47 -13.14 -3.05
CA SER A 66 5.58 -12.42 -2.13
C SER A 66 5.39 -10.94 -2.46
N GLY A 67 5.92 -10.47 -3.59
CA GLY A 67 5.87 -9.07 -3.98
C GLY A 67 5.86 -8.86 -5.49
N LEU A 68 6.20 -7.65 -5.90
CA LEU A 68 6.36 -7.24 -7.28
C LEU A 68 7.75 -6.64 -7.47
N ASP A 69 8.51 -7.19 -8.42
CA ASP A 69 9.86 -6.74 -8.74
C ASP A 69 9.83 -5.74 -9.90
N MET A 70 10.39 -4.56 -9.68
CA MET A 70 10.43 -3.47 -10.64
C MET A 70 11.86 -2.94 -10.81
N PRO A 71 12.55 -3.27 -11.91
CA PRO A 71 13.92 -2.83 -12.14
C PRO A 71 13.98 -1.34 -12.45
N ALA A 72 14.88 -0.66 -11.75
CA ALA A 72 15.21 0.75 -11.91
C ALA A 72 16.68 0.98 -11.56
N PRO A 73 17.35 2.01 -12.11
CA PRO A 73 18.72 2.34 -11.75
C PRO A 73 18.91 2.54 -10.25
N THR A 74 20.05 2.12 -9.69
CA THR A 74 20.44 2.45 -8.31
C THR A 74 20.33 3.96 -8.08
N GLY A 75 19.73 4.36 -6.96
CA GLY A 75 19.47 5.76 -6.64
C GLY A 75 18.11 6.28 -7.11
N SER A 76 17.36 5.52 -7.92
CA SER A 76 15.98 5.90 -8.29
C SER A 76 15.11 6.04 -7.04
N TYR A 77 14.29 7.09 -6.98
CA TYR A 77 13.52 7.39 -5.78
C TYR A 77 12.38 6.40 -5.58
N LEU A 78 12.24 5.98 -4.33
CA LEU A 78 11.10 5.25 -3.82
C LEU A 78 10.21 6.17 -3.01
N ARG A 79 8.91 6.06 -3.24
CA ARG A 79 7.89 6.92 -2.66
C ARG A 79 6.96 6.12 -1.75
N ALA A 80 6.52 6.76 -0.66
CA ALA A 80 5.44 6.23 0.16
C ALA A 80 4.20 6.04 -0.72
N TRP A 81 3.65 4.83 -0.73
CA TRP A 81 2.48 4.50 -1.53
C TRP A 81 1.23 5.19 -0.98
N ALA A 82 1.09 5.25 0.34
CA ALA A 82 -0.02 5.89 1.02
C ALA A 82 0.49 6.72 2.20
N ASP A 83 -0.35 7.62 2.71
CA ASP A 83 -0.13 8.27 4.00
C ASP A 83 0.03 7.20 5.08
N GLY A 84 1.00 7.35 5.97
CA GLY A 84 1.25 6.31 6.96
C GLY A 84 2.36 6.63 7.93
N GLN A 85 2.66 5.66 8.78
CA GLN A 85 3.75 5.71 9.74
C GLN A 85 4.83 4.68 9.38
N VAL A 86 6.08 5.11 9.41
CA VAL A 86 7.25 4.22 9.27
C VAL A 86 7.38 3.37 10.54
N VAL A 87 7.23 2.06 10.41
CA VAL A 87 7.26 1.12 11.54
C VAL A 87 8.54 0.29 11.59
N ASP A 88 9.30 0.25 10.50
CA ASP A 88 10.58 -0.44 10.44
C ASP A 88 11.53 0.21 9.43
N VAL A 89 12.80 0.30 9.80
CA VAL A 89 13.92 0.72 8.96
C VAL A 89 15.12 -0.09 9.41
N SER A 90 15.42 -1.16 8.68
CA SER A 90 16.36 -2.18 9.14
C SER A 90 17.04 -2.88 7.95
N TYR A 91 17.80 -3.93 8.26
CA TYR A 91 18.46 -4.80 7.30
C TYR A 91 18.19 -6.26 7.65
N ASP A 92 17.89 -7.07 6.63
CA ASP A 92 17.98 -8.53 6.70
C ASP A 92 18.65 -9.12 5.45
N SER A 93 19.03 -10.39 5.51
CA SER A 93 19.80 -11.04 4.44
C SER A 93 19.03 -11.27 3.14
N ARG A 94 17.69 -11.30 3.18
CA ARG A 94 16.83 -11.53 2.01
C ARG A 94 16.44 -10.21 1.38
N CYS A 95 15.71 -9.38 2.12
CA CYS A 95 15.21 -8.09 1.66
C CYS A 95 16.32 -7.03 1.58
N GLY A 96 17.44 -7.20 2.28
CA GLY A 96 18.48 -6.19 2.37
C GLY A 96 18.06 -5.03 3.26
N ASN A 97 18.60 -3.84 2.98
CA ASN A 97 18.12 -2.61 3.61
C ASN A 97 16.65 -2.41 3.20
N HIS A 98 15.80 -2.04 4.15
CA HIS A 98 14.38 -1.91 3.88
C HIS A 98 13.68 -0.86 4.73
N VAL A 99 12.49 -0.48 4.28
CA VAL A 99 11.54 0.39 4.98
C VAL A 99 10.18 -0.30 4.98
N ILE A 100 9.48 -0.26 6.12
CA ILE A 100 8.08 -0.67 6.22
C ILE A 100 7.22 0.51 6.67
N ILE A 101 6.12 0.76 5.95
CA ILE A 101 5.12 1.77 6.28
C ILE A 101 3.76 1.10 6.53
N VAL A 102 3.10 1.49 7.61
CA VAL A 102 1.72 1.11 7.93
C VAL A 102 0.77 2.26 7.63
N SER A 103 -0.31 1.95 6.92
CA SER A 103 -1.32 2.89 6.42
C SER A 103 -2.71 2.34 6.71
N GLY A 104 -3.23 2.60 7.91
CA GLY A 104 -4.46 1.96 8.39
C GLY A 104 -4.28 0.44 8.50
N GLU A 105 -5.11 -0.33 7.80
CA GLU A 105 -5.03 -1.80 7.75
C GLU A 105 -3.99 -2.32 6.76
N TRP A 106 -3.31 -1.43 6.04
CA TRP A 106 -2.29 -1.79 5.07
C TRP A 106 -0.88 -1.74 5.66
N ARG A 107 -0.03 -2.63 5.16
CA ARG A 107 1.42 -2.62 5.39
C ARG A 107 2.13 -2.73 4.05
N SER A 108 3.06 -1.82 3.79
CA SER A 108 3.89 -1.80 2.58
C SER A 108 5.36 -1.93 2.95
N ALA A 109 6.07 -2.84 2.29
CA ALA A 109 7.50 -3.06 2.49
C ALA A 109 8.28 -2.79 1.21
N TYR A 110 9.43 -2.11 1.36
CA TYR A 110 10.31 -1.68 0.28
C TYR A 110 11.69 -2.30 0.50
N CYS A 111 12.07 -3.25 -0.36
CA CYS A 111 13.32 -4.02 -0.23
C CYS A 111 14.42 -3.56 -1.20
N HIS A 112 15.62 -4.09 -0.97
CA HIS A 112 16.85 -3.94 -1.75
C HIS A 112 17.39 -2.51 -1.80
N LEU A 113 17.20 -1.74 -0.73
CA LEU A 113 17.48 -0.31 -0.72
C LEU A 113 18.98 0.01 -0.72
N SER A 114 19.36 1.11 -1.38
CA SER A 114 20.71 1.69 -1.27
C SER A 114 20.79 2.76 -0.17
N ALA A 115 19.68 3.46 0.08
CA ALA A 115 19.57 4.49 1.11
C ALA A 115 18.13 4.62 1.62
N MET A 116 17.98 5.08 2.86
CA MET A 116 16.71 5.37 3.51
C MET A 116 16.66 6.86 3.85
N ALA A 117 15.57 7.52 3.51
CA ALA A 117 15.35 8.96 3.74
C ALA A 117 14.46 9.23 4.97
N VAL A 118 14.05 8.17 5.68
CA VAL A 118 13.14 8.20 6.83
C VAL A 118 13.67 7.33 7.97
N LYS A 119 13.12 7.51 9.16
CA LYS A 119 13.39 6.70 10.35
C LYS A 119 12.08 6.18 10.96
N VAL A 120 12.19 5.15 11.80
CA VAL A 120 11.06 4.61 12.55
C VAL A 120 10.37 5.71 13.36
N GLY A 121 9.04 5.74 13.26
CA GLY A 121 8.17 6.72 13.91
C GLY A 121 7.79 7.92 13.04
N ASP A 122 8.49 8.16 11.93
CA ASP A 122 8.13 9.25 11.00
C ASP A 122 6.74 9.01 10.39
N PHE A 123 5.96 10.08 10.29
CA PHE A 123 4.76 10.10 9.46
C PHE A 123 5.12 10.58 8.06
N VAL A 124 4.63 9.87 7.05
CA VAL A 124 4.89 10.14 5.64
C VAL A 124 3.58 10.37 4.89
N GLN A 125 3.64 11.22 3.87
CA GLN A 125 2.53 11.43 2.95
C GLN A 125 2.72 10.60 1.67
N ALA A 126 1.64 10.20 1.03
CA ALA A 126 1.66 9.55 -0.27
C ALA A 126 2.49 10.37 -1.28
N GLY A 127 3.44 9.72 -1.95
CA GLY A 127 4.35 10.36 -2.90
C GLY A 127 5.62 10.97 -2.28
N GLN A 128 5.72 11.06 -0.95
CA GLN A 128 6.95 11.49 -0.28
C GLN A 128 8.08 10.49 -0.56
N VAL A 129 9.29 10.99 -0.84
CA VAL A 129 10.48 10.15 -1.01
C VAL A 129 10.85 9.53 0.34
N VAL A 130 10.96 8.21 0.39
CA VAL A 130 11.28 7.46 1.62
C VAL A 130 12.56 6.66 1.53
N ALA A 131 13.00 6.33 0.31
CA ALA A 131 14.20 5.53 0.09
C ALA A 131 14.71 5.68 -1.35
N ALA A 132 15.82 5.01 -1.66
CA ALA A 132 16.37 4.89 -2.99
C ALA A 132 16.65 3.42 -3.35
N VAL A 133 16.40 3.07 -4.62
CA VAL A 133 16.67 1.74 -5.18
C VAL A 133 18.15 1.39 -5.02
N GLY A 134 18.42 0.13 -4.68
CA GLY A 134 19.75 -0.46 -4.64
C GLY A 134 19.70 -1.93 -5.06
N SER A 135 20.65 -2.72 -4.56
CA SER A 135 20.72 -4.17 -4.78
C SER A 135 21.28 -4.86 -3.54
N THR A 136 20.83 -4.44 -2.34
CA THR A 136 21.25 -5.04 -1.07
C THR A 136 20.44 -6.30 -0.76
N GLY A 137 20.98 -7.18 0.09
CA GLY A 137 20.36 -8.47 0.40
C GLY A 137 20.47 -9.47 -0.74
N ARG A 138 19.50 -10.36 -0.87
CA ARG A 138 19.42 -11.35 -1.96
C ARG A 138 18.78 -10.72 -3.19
N SER A 139 19.62 -10.19 -4.07
CA SER A 139 19.21 -9.44 -5.26
C SER A 139 20.09 -9.81 -6.46
N THR A 140 19.51 -9.95 -7.66
CA THR A 140 20.27 -10.21 -8.89
C THR A 140 20.70 -8.93 -9.63
N GLY A 141 20.21 -7.77 -9.17
CA GLY A 141 20.55 -6.46 -9.73
C GLY A 141 19.61 -5.38 -9.19
N PRO A 142 19.84 -4.09 -9.53
CA PRO A 142 19.04 -3.00 -8.97
C PRO A 142 17.54 -3.06 -9.31
N HIS A 143 16.71 -3.17 -8.28
CA HIS A 143 15.25 -3.17 -8.40
C HIS A 143 14.58 -2.83 -7.06
N LEU A 144 13.30 -2.45 -7.12
CA LEU A 144 12.40 -2.50 -5.98
C LEU A 144 11.74 -3.88 -5.94
N HIS A 145 11.79 -4.55 -4.80
CA HIS A 145 10.84 -5.60 -4.44
C HIS A 145 9.81 -5.01 -3.47
N TRP A 146 8.55 -4.95 -3.91
CA TRP A 146 7.46 -4.30 -3.17
C TRP A 146 6.42 -5.32 -2.71
N THR A 147 6.24 -5.41 -1.40
CA THR A 147 5.25 -6.31 -0.78
C THR A 147 4.12 -5.48 -0.18
N LEU A 148 2.88 -5.92 -0.39
CA LEU A 148 1.70 -5.37 0.24
C LEU A 148 0.98 -6.41 1.08
N ARG A 149 0.51 -5.98 2.25
CA ARG A 149 -0.43 -6.73 3.08
C ARG A 149 -1.63 -5.87 3.43
N TYR A 150 -2.81 -6.48 3.43
CA TYR A 150 -4.05 -5.90 3.93
C TYR A 150 -4.61 -6.79 5.03
N GLN A 151 -4.88 -6.23 6.21
CA GLN A 151 -5.32 -6.99 7.39
C GLN A 151 -4.41 -8.21 7.67
N GLY A 152 -3.10 -8.02 7.46
CA GLY A 152 -2.07 -9.05 7.63
C GLY A 152 -1.92 -10.04 6.46
N GLN A 153 -2.86 -10.10 5.51
CA GLN A 153 -2.83 -11.01 4.36
C GLN A 153 -2.08 -10.43 3.18
N LEU A 154 -1.27 -11.24 2.48
CA LEU A 154 -0.57 -10.81 1.27
C LEU A 154 -1.56 -10.42 0.17
N VAL A 155 -1.25 -9.34 -0.54
CA VAL A 155 -2.03 -8.81 -1.66
C VAL A 155 -1.11 -8.70 -2.86
N ASP A 156 -1.58 -9.14 -4.03
CA ASP A 156 -0.87 -8.92 -5.30
C ASP A 156 -0.76 -7.41 -5.59
N PRO A 157 0.45 -6.82 -5.60
CA PRO A 157 0.62 -5.40 -5.84
C PRO A 157 0.12 -4.93 -7.22
N GLU A 158 0.02 -5.83 -8.21
CA GLU A 158 -0.54 -5.46 -9.51
C GLU A 158 -2.04 -5.15 -9.46
N LEU A 159 -2.80 -5.81 -8.57
CA LEU A 159 -4.22 -5.48 -8.37
C LEU A 159 -4.36 -4.04 -7.84
N VAL A 160 -3.49 -3.67 -6.89
CA VAL A 160 -3.43 -2.31 -6.34
C VAL A 160 -3.05 -1.30 -7.42
N ILE A 161 -2.03 -1.58 -8.24
CA ILE A 161 -1.63 -0.68 -9.34
C ILE A 161 -2.79 -0.51 -10.34
N ARG A 162 -3.53 -1.57 -10.67
CA ARG A 162 -4.71 -1.46 -11.56
C ARG A 162 -5.83 -0.62 -10.93
N ALA A 163 -6.07 -0.77 -9.63
CA ALA A 163 -7.03 0.05 -8.89
C ALA A 163 -6.66 1.54 -8.90
N MET A 164 -5.38 1.85 -8.65
CA MET A 164 -4.84 3.21 -8.73
C MET A 164 -5.02 3.81 -10.14
N GLN A 165 -4.64 3.05 -11.18
CA GLN A 165 -4.79 3.50 -12.57
C GLN A 165 -6.24 3.75 -12.97
N ALA A 166 -7.17 2.89 -12.54
CA ALA A 166 -8.59 3.07 -12.79
C ALA A 166 -9.12 4.33 -12.09
N ALA A 167 -8.76 4.53 -10.82
CA ALA A 167 -9.18 5.68 -10.02
C ALA A 167 -8.67 7.01 -10.61
N TRP A 168 -7.42 7.07 -11.08
CA TRP A 168 -6.83 8.25 -11.73
C TRP A 168 -7.46 8.55 -13.09
N LYS A 169 -7.92 7.53 -13.82
CA LYS A 169 -8.63 7.70 -15.10
C LYS A 169 -10.13 7.97 -14.93
N GLY A 170 -10.63 8.04 -13.69
CA GLY A 170 -12.06 8.24 -13.39
C GLY A 170 -12.94 7.01 -13.63
N GLY A 171 -12.35 5.82 -13.78
CA GLY A 171 -13.08 4.56 -13.93
C GLY A 171 -13.41 3.88 -12.60
N SER A 172 -14.11 2.75 -12.67
CA SER A 172 -14.31 1.85 -11.53
C SER A 172 -13.03 1.04 -11.26
N ALA A 173 -12.53 1.09 -10.03
CA ALA A 173 -11.41 0.26 -9.62
C ALA A 173 -11.86 -1.21 -9.47
N PRO A 174 -11.05 -2.20 -9.91
CA PRO A 174 -11.30 -3.59 -9.54
C PRO A 174 -11.28 -3.73 -8.01
N GLU A 175 -11.98 -4.75 -7.52
CA GLU A 175 -11.86 -5.17 -6.13
C GLU A 175 -10.42 -5.61 -5.85
N VAL A 176 -9.86 -5.13 -4.75
CA VAL A 176 -8.55 -5.55 -4.26
C VAL A 176 -8.79 -6.39 -3.03
N ALA A 177 -8.62 -7.71 -3.18
CA ALA A 177 -8.74 -8.68 -2.12
C ALA A 177 -7.37 -9.32 -1.82
N PRO A 178 -7.18 -9.91 -0.63
CA PRO A 178 -6.07 -10.81 -0.36
C PRO A 178 -5.90 -11.87 -1.45
N ALA A 179 -4.66 -12.23 -1.75
CA ALA A 179 -4.39 -13.26 -2.74
C ALA A 179 -4.87 -14.64 -2.27
N GLU A 180 -5.51 -15.38 -3.17
CA GLU A 180 -5.86 -16.78 -2.99
C GLU A 180 -4.61 -17.67 -3.19
N ASP A 181 -4.61 -18.87 -2.60
CA ASP A 181 -3.53 -19.87 -2.76
C ASP A 181 -2.11 -19.42 -2.34
N VAL A 182 -2.00 -18.47 -1.42
CA VAL A 182 -0.71 -18.08 -0.81
C VAL A 182 -0.25 -19.17 0.17
N PRO A 183 0.97 -19.72 0.02
CA PRO A 183 1.51 -20.70 0.96
C PRO A 183 1.59 -20.13 2.37
N GLU A 184 1.22 -20.92 3.38
CA GLU A 184 1.25 -20.49 4.78
C GLU A 184 2.64 -19.98 5.21
N THR A 185 3.70 -20.57 4.66
CA THR A 185 5.09 -20.15 4.87
C THR A 185 5.38 -18.73 4.37
N ALA A 186 4.81 -18.33 3.23
CA ALA A 186 4.92 -16.96 2.71
C ALA A 186 4.00 -16.01 3.52
N GLN A 187 2.80 -16.49 3.86
CA GLN A 187 1.81 -15.71 4.59
C GLN A 187 2.29 -15.36 6.01
N GLN A 188 3.00 -16.26 6.70
CA GLN A 188 3.48 -16.07 8.06
C GLN A 188 4.96 -15.65 8.15
N SER A 189 5.65 -15.46 7.02
CA SER A 189 7.08 -15.10 7.05
C SER A 189 7.30 -13.80 7.82
N THR A 190 8.18 -13.87 8.83
CA THR A 190 8.69 -12.70 9.56
C THR A 190 9.91 -12.09 8.89
N VAL A 191 10.53 -12.83 7.94
CA VAL A 191 11.61 -12.33 7.10
C VAL A 191 11.00 -11.72 5.83
N LEU A 192 11.39 -10.50 5.49
CA LEU A 192 10.95 -9.83 4.27
C LEU A 192 11.66 -10.41 3.04
N GLY A 193 11.06 -10.23 1.86
CA GLY A 193 11.55 -10.82 0.61
C GLY A 193 11.29 -12.33 0.53
N ASP A 194 11.66 -12.92 -0.62
CA ASP A 194 11.32 -14.31 -0.91
C ASP A 194 12.26 -15.33 -0.26
N PRO A 195 11.75 -16.53 0.10
CA PRO A 195 12.50 -17.55 0.82
C PRO A 195 13.76 -18.10 0.13
#